data_AF-A0A2P2JRV6-F1
#
_entry.id   AF-A0A2P2JRV6-F1
#
_cell.length_a   1.000
_cell.length_b   1.000
_cell.length_c   1.000
_cell.angle_alpha   90.00
_cell.angle_beta   90.00
_cell.angle_gamma   90.00
#
_symmetry.space_group_name_H-M   'P 1'
#
loop_
_entity.id
_entity.type
_entity.pdbx_description
1 polymer ?
#
loop_
_entity_poly.entity_id
_entity_poly.type
_entity_poly.pdbx_seq_one_letter_code
_entity_poly.pdbx_strand_id
1 'polypeptide(L)'
;MKEPEAQNEPAPGLVYFHIPLPEFTSFDSSNFTGVKQEGISSASVNSGFFTTMVAAGDVKAVFIGHDHVNDFCGKLTSIQLCYAGGFGYHAYGKAGWDRRARVVVASLEKTEEGGWEAVKSIKTWKRLDNERLTVKDHQVLWSKRTIGVRRKKPASGP
;
A
#
# COMPACT_ATOMS: atom_id res chain seq x y z
N MET A 1 -35.48 -3.61 -7.44
CA MET A 1 -34.02 -3.86 -7.34
C MET A 1 -33.79 -4.61 -6.03
N LYS A 2 -32.93 -5.64 -5.99
CA LYS A 2 -32.54 -6.26 -4.72
C LYS A 2 -31.71 -5.26 -3.91
N GLU A 3 -31.93 -5.19 -2.60
CA GLU A 3 -31.10 -4.38 -1.73
C GLU A 3 -29.64 -4.89 -1.74
N PRO A 4 -28.64 -4.00 -1.64
CA PRO A 4 -27.26 -4.42 -1.52
C PRO A 4 -27.05 -5.16 -0.20
N GLU A 5 -26.45 -6.35 -0.25
CA GLU A 5 -26.07 -7.09 0.94
C GLU A 5 -24.95 -6.34 1.69
N ALA A 6 -25.11 -6.18 3.00
CA ALA A 6 -24.10 -5.57 3.85
C ALA A 6 -22.84 -6.45 3.91
N GLN A 7 -21.66 -5.82 3.93
CA GLN A 7 -20.41 -6.54 4.10
C GLN A 7 -20.31 -7.10 5.53
N ASN A 8 -19.89 -8.36 5.66
CA ASN A 8 -19.71 -9.02 6.97
C ASN A 8 -18.46 -8.57 7.73
N GLU A 9 -17.47 -7.99 7.03
CA GLU A 9 -16.20 -7.54 7.58
C GLU A 9 -15.84 -6.17 6.97
N PRO A 10 -15.14 -5.27 7.69
CA PRO A 10 -14.70 -3.99 7.14
C PRO A 10 -13.84 -4.19 5.88
N ALA A 11 -14.16 -3.46 4.81
CA ALA A 11 -13.33 -3.42 3.63
C ALA A 11 -11.92 -2.88 3.95
N PRO A 12 -10.87 -3.37 3.30
CA PRO A 12 -9.51 -2.86 3.51
C PRO A 12 -9.41 -1.39 3.10
N GLY A 13 -9.21 -0.51 4.09
CA GLY A 13 -9.13 0.93 3.90
C GLY A 13 -7.79 1.40 3.33
N LEU A 14 -7.83 2.43 2.49
CA LEU A 14 -6.67 3.14 1.99
C LEU A 14 -6.77 4.61 2.38
N VAL A 15 -5.68 5.18 2.89
CA VAL A 15 -5.63 6.55 3.37
C VAL A 15 -4.64 7.35 2.53
N TYR A 16 -5.02 8.56 2.13
CA TYR A 16 -4.19 9.46 1.33
C TYR A 16 -4.12 10.83 2.01
N PHE A 17 -2.92 11.33 2.24
CA PHE A 17 -2.66 12.71 2.68
C PHE A 17 -1.27 13.13 2.22
N HIS A 18 -0.92 14.41 2.33
CA HIS A 18 0.28 14.91 1.65
C HIS A 18 1.57 14.77 2.46
N ILE A 19 1.59 15.23 3.71
CA ILE A 19 2.78 15.31 4.57
C ILE A 19 3.01 13.97 5.29
N PRO A 20 4.23 13.41 5.31
CA PRO A 20 4.50 12.14 5.99
C PRO A 20 4.26 12.22 7.51
N LEU A 21 3.89 11.10 8.10
CA LEU A 21 3.85 10.95 9.55
C LEU A 21 5.25 10.72 10.12
N PRO A 22 5.50 11.04 11.41
CA PRO A 22 6.77 10.76 12.07
C PRO A 22 7.23 9.30 11.92
N GLU A 23 6.31 8.35 11.84
CA GLU A 23 6.58 6.92 11.68
C GLU A 23 7.34 6.57 10.39
N PHE A 24 7.31 7.41 9.35
CA PHE A 24 8.12 7.18 8.15
C PHE A 24 9.63 7.23 8.42
N THR A 25 10.05 7.82 9.56
CA THR A 25 11.46 7.84 9.97
C THR A 25 11.96 6.47 10.43
N SER A 26 11.08 5.52 10.79
CA SER A 26 11.48 4.17 11.22
C SER A 26 11.99 3.27 10.08
N PHE A 27 11.89 3.71 8.83
CA PHE A 27 12.32 2.94 7.68
C PHE A 27 13.77 3.21 7.29
N ASP A 28 14.51 2.13 7.07
CA ASP A 28 15.86 2.08 6.51
C ASP A 28 15.90 1.10 5.33
N SER A 29 17.02 1.01 4.63
CA SER A 29 17.13 0.20 3.40
C SER A 29 16.86 -1.30 3.58
N SER A 30 16.80 -1.82 4.81
CA SER A 30 16.51 -3.22 5.10
C SER A 30 15.01 -3.56 5.19
N ASN A 31 14.13 -2.55 5.31
CA ASN A 31 12.72 -2.77 5.67
C ASN A 31 11.70 -2.07 4.76
N PHE A 32 12.12 -1.59 3.58
CA PHE A 32 11.23 -1.06 2.54
C PHE A 32 11.57 -1.60 1.14
N THR A 33 10.62 -1.45 0.22
CA THR A 33 10.88 -1.58 -1.23
C THR A 33 10.81 -0.21 -1.90
N GLY A 34 11.82 0.13 -2.71
CA GLY A 34 11.94 1.41 -3.41
C GLY A 34 13.22 2.12 -3.03
N VAL A 35 13.21 3.46 -3.02
CA VAL A 35 14.39 4.27 -2.71
C VAL A 35 14.02 5.45 -1.79
N LYS A 36 14.85 5.65 -0.76
CA LYS A 36 14.85 6.83 0.11
C LYS A 36 16.10 7.67 -0.21
N GLN A 37 15.92 8.87 -0.73
CA GLN A 37 17.00 9.74 -1.19
C GLN A 37 17.14 11.05 -0.41
N GLU A 38 16.16 11.37 0.43
CA GLU A 38 16.17 12.57 1.26
C GLU A 38 15.58 12.26 2.65
N GLY A 39 15.67 13.25 3.54
CA GLY A 39 15.04 13.20 4.86
C GLY A 39 13.52 13.02 4.77
N ILE A 40 12.91 12.70 5.89
CA ILE A 40 11.44 12.61 6.01
C ILE A 40 10.97 13.95 6.58
N SER A 41 10.24 14.73 5.79
CA SER A 41 9.75 16.05 6.22
C SER A 41 8.42 15.93 6.95
N SER A 42 8.40 15.15 8.03
CA SER A 42 7.20 14.95 8.85
C SER A 42 6.96 16.12 9.80
N ALA A 43 5.73 16.24 10.30
CA ALA A 43 5.44 17.11 11.44
C ALA A 43 6.34 16.77 12.64
N SER A 44 6.71 17.78 13.44
CA SER A 44 7.50 17.60 14.65
C SER A 44 6.70 16.97 15.82
N VAL A 45 5.38 17.09 15.77
CA VAL A 45 4.47 16.55 16.79
C VAL A 45 3.82 15.28 16.26
N ASN A 46 3.91 14.19 17.03
CA ASN A 46 3.13 12.98 16.78
C ASN A 46 1.76 13.12 17.45
N SER A 47 0.70 13.29 16.64
CA SER A 47 -0.68 13.41 17.12
C SER A 47 -1.34 12.08 17.49
N GLY A 48 -0.66 10.95 17.30
CA GLY A 48 -1.20 9.61 17.48
C GLY A 48 -2.00 9.10 16.27
N PHE A 49 -1.99 9.81 15.13
CA PHE A 49 -2.81 9.44 13.97
C PHE A 49 -2.48 8.03 13.43
N PHE A 50 -1.19 7.65 13.37
CA PHE A 50 -0.81 6.29 13.00
C PHE A 50 -1.38 5.25 13.96
N THR A 51 -1.24 5.46 15.26
CA THR A 51 -1.78 4.57 16.30
C THR A 51 -3.31 4.42 16.16
N THR A 52 -4.03 5.51 15.87
CA THR A 52 -5.47 5.46 15.62
C THR A 52 -5.81 4.60 14.40
N MET A 53 -5.06 4.71 13.30
CA MET A 53 -5.27 3.85 12.12
C MET A 53 -4.99 2.38 12.42
N VAL A 54 -3.95 2.09 13.21
CA VAL A 54 -3.66 0.72 13.66
C VAL A 54 -4.79 0.17 14.52
N ALA A 55 -5.32 0.98 15.45
CA ALA A 55 -6.41 0.60 16.35
C ALA A 55 -7.75 0.40 15.61
N ALA A 56 -8.02 1.19 14.56
CA ALA A 56 -9.19 1.02 13.70
C ALA A 56 -9.18 -0.34 12.99
N GLY A 57 -7.99 -0.84 12.63
CA GLY A 57 -7.79 -2.22 12.17
C GLY A 57 -8.21 -2.50 10.73
N ASP A 58 -8.98 -1.62 10.09
CA ASP A 58 -9.45 -1.73 8.71
C ASP A 58 -8.48 -1.11 7.68
N VAL A 59 -7.72 -0.07 8.06
CA VAL A 59 -6.69 0.57 7.22
C VAL A 59 -5.54 -0.38 6.92
N LYS A 60 -5.21 -0.55 5.63
CA LYS A 60 -4.13 -1.45 5.16
C LYS A 60 -2.97 -0.73 4.48
N ALA A 61 -3.20 0.45 3.92
CA ALA A 61 -2.12 1.26 3.37
C ALA A 61 -2.40 2.75 3.49
N VAL A 62 -1.31 3.51 3.64
CA VAL A 62 -1.25 4.96 3.70
C VAL A 62 -0.33 5.43 2.58
N PHE A 63 -0.78 6.41 1.81
CA PHE A 63 -0.01 7.00 0.72
C PHE A 63 0.21 8.49 0.97
N ILE A 64 1.47 8.89 0.84
CA ILE A 64 1.90 10.27 1.05
C ILE A 64 2.80 10.79 -0.07
N GLY A 65 3.08 12.10 -0.04
CA GLY A 65 3.95 12.79 -0.97
C GLY A 65 4.95 13.67 -0.22
N HIS A 66 5.03 14.94 -0.60
CA HIS A 66 5.86 15.99 0.00
C HIS A 66 7.37 15.89 -0.26
N ASP A 67 7.99 14.73 0.00
CA ASP A 67 9.42 14.49 -0.28
C ASP A 67 9.57 13.87 -1.68
N HIS A 68 9.96 14.67 -2.67
CA HIS A 68 9.81 14.34 -4.09
C HIS A 68 10.82 13.33 -4.64
N VAL A 69 11.92 13.08 -3.92
CA VAL A 69 12.92 12.09 -4.32
C VAL A 69 12.84 10.78 -3.51
N ASN A 70 11.94 10.71 -2.54
CA ASN A 70 11.55 9.47 -1.85
C ASN A 70 10.41 8.75 -2.59
N ASP A 71 10.52 7.43 -2.79
CA ASP A 71 9.48 6.63 -3.46
C ASP A 71 9.31 5.22 -2.88
N PHE A 72 9.77 5.02 -1.65
CA PHE A 72 9.71 3.73 -0.98
C PHE A 72 8.32 3.40 -0.44
N CYS A 73 8.07 2.12 -0.20
CA CYS A 73 6.96 1.66 0.62
C CYS A 73 7.44 0.56 1.57
N GLY A 74 7.07 0.67 2.84
CA GLY A 74 7.45 -0.27 3.89
C GLY A 74 6.28 -0.59 4.80
N LYS A 75 6.33 -1.74 5.44
CA LYS A 75 5.28 -2.18 6.36
C LYS A 75 5.67 -1.84 7.79
N LEU A 76 4.81 -1.13 8.50
CA LEU A 76 4.92 -0.91 9.94
C LEU A 76 3.67 -1.46 10.64
N THR A 77 3.85 -2.35 11.60
CA THR A 77 2.75 -3.09 12.26
C THR A 77 1.88 -3.82 11.22
N SER A 78 0.63 -3.38 11.01
CA SER A 78 -0.35 -3.97 10.09
C SER A 78 -0.59 -3.12 8.84
N ILE A 79 0.07 -1.96 8.72
CA ILE A 79 -0.20 -0.94 7.70
C ILE A 79 1.03 -0.74 6.80
N GLN A 80 0.80 -0.60 5.50
CA GLN A 80 1.82 -0.20 4.52
C GLN A 80 1.93 1.32 4.47
N LEU A 81 3.12 1.87 4.63
CA LEU A 81 3.41 3.30 4.56
C LEU A 81 4.20 3.57 3.27
N CYS A 82 3.57 4.24 2.29
CA CYS A 82 4.11 4.38 0.94
C CYS A 82 4.27 5.85 0.52
N TYR A 83 5.46 6.23 0.05
CA TYR A 83 5.65 7.44 -0.76
C TYR A 83 5.15 7.22 -2.18
N ALA A 84 4.38 8.18 -2.72
CA ALA A 84 3.92 8.16 -4.10
C ALA A 84 5.02 8.51 -5.13
N GLY A 85 6.12 9.14 -4.68
CA GLY A 85 7.17 9.69 -5.53
C GLY A 85 6.87 11.11 -6.02
N GLY A 86 7.85 11.74 -6.68
CA GLY A 86 7.68 13.03 -7.33
C GLY A 86 7.14 12.90 -8.75
N PHE A 87 5.88 13.29 -8.97
CA PHE A 87 5.21 13.24 -10.28
C PHE A 87 5.32 14.55 -11.08
N GLY A 88 5.17 15.71 -10.43
CA GLY A 88 5.07 17.01 -11.13
C GLY A 88 6.40 17.57 -11.63
N TYR A 89 6.38 18.23 -12.80
CA TYR A 89 7.55 18.88 -13.40
C TYR A 89 7.90 20.24 -12.79
N HIS A 90 6.94 20.94 -12.19
CA HIS A 90 7.18 22.24 -11.52
C HIS A 90 7.66 22.11 -10.07
N ALA A 91 7.87 20.88 -9.61
CA ALA A 91 8.38 20.57 -8.29
C ALA A 91 9.89 20.29 -8.35
N TYR A 92 10.62 20.41 -7.23
CA TYR A 92 12.02 19.98 -7.19
C TYR A 92 12.16 18.48 -7.48
N GLY A 93 13.35 18.07 -7.92
CA GLY A 93 13.68 16.67 -8.25
C GLY A 93 15.18 16.44 -8.18
N LYS A 94 15.67 15.38 -8.82
CA LYS A 94 17.10 15.06 -8.88
C LYS A 94 17.50 14.72 -10.32
N ALA A 95 18.63 15.25 -10.77
CA ALA A 95 19.16 14.91 -12.09
C ALA A 95 19.41 13.39 -12.19
N GLY A 96 19.01 12.78 -13.31
CA GLY A 96 19.10 11.33 -13.50
C GLY A 96 18.08 10.51 -12.68
N TRP A 97 17.03 11.13 -12.15
CA TRP A 97 15.98 10.48 -11.37
C TRP A 97 14.61 10.69 -12.02
N ASP A 98 14.20 9.75 -12.88
CA ASP A 98 12.94 9.80 -13.65
C ASP A 98 11.73 10.08 -12.76
N ARG A 99 10.87 11.06 -13.09
CA ARG A 99 9.60 11.27 -12.36
C ARG A 99 8.78 9.98 -12.34
N ARG A 100 7.84 9.84 -11.41
CA ARG A 100 7.00 8.63 -11.38
C ARG A 100 5.67 8.83 -10.71
N ALA A 101 4.72 7.99 -11.11
CA ALA A 101 3.47 7.78 -10.42
C ALA A 101 3.49 6.43 -9.72
N ARG A 102 3.00 6.39 -8.47
CA ARG A 102 2.61 5.14 -7.84
C ARG A 102 1.21 4.75 -8.31
N VAL A 103 1.10 3.56 -8.89
CA VAL A 103 -0.17 2.96 -9.28
C VAL A 103 -0.65 2.08 -8.13
N VAL A 104 -1.93 2.17 -7.81
CA VAL A 104 -2.60 1.34 -6.79
C VAL A 104 -3.77 0.64 -7.46
N VAL A 105 -3.83 -0.69 -7.36
CA VAL A 105 -4.90 -1.51 -7.94
C VAL A 105 -5.56 -2.33 -6.86
N ALA A 106 -6.85 -2.04 -6.64
CA ALA A 106 -7.76 -2.89 -5.88
C ALA A 106 -8.46 -3.84 -6.85
N SER A 107 -8.35 -5.14 -6.60
CA SER A 107 -9.05 -6.18 -7.36
C SER A 107 -10.16 -6.76 -6.50
N LEU A 108 -11.34 -6.92 -7.09
CA LEU A 108 -12.51 -7.54 -6.44
C LEU A 108 -12.56 -9.05 -6.74
N GLU A 109 -13.20 -9.82 -5.87
CA GLU A 109 -13.56 -11.20 -6.16
C GLU A 109 -14.69 -11.23 -7.20
N LYS A 110 -14.66 -12.23 -8.09
CA LYS A 110 -15.68 -12.42 -9.13
C LYS A 110 -16.41 -13.72 -8.85
N THR A 111 -17.74 -13.68 -8.88
CA THR A 111 -18.58 -14.88 -8.68
C THR A 111 -18.59 -15.74 -9.95
N GLU A 112 -18.97 -17.01 -9.82
CA GLU A 112 -19.12 -17.94 -10.95
C GLU A 112 -20.14 -17.43 -11.98
N GLU A 113 -21.17 -16.72 -11.50
CA GLU A 113 -22.22 -16.08 -12.30
C GLU A 113 -21.78 -14.74 -12.92
N GLY A 114 -20.54 -14.31 -12.67
CA GLY A 114 -19.94 -13.12 -13.25
C GLY A 114 -20.16 -11.82 -12.47
N GLY A 115 -20.77 -11.88 -11.28
CA GLY A 115 -20.91 -10.76 -10.35
C GLY A 115 -19.61 -10.40 -9.62
N TRP A 116 -19.62 -9.31 -8.86
CA TRP A 116 -18.47 -8.83 -8.07
C TRP A 116 -18.77 -8.87 -6.57
N GLU A 117 -17.79 -9.26 -5.77
CA GLU A 117 -17.87 -9.29 -4.30
C GLU A 117 -16.82 -8.37 -3.66
N ALA A 118 -16.39 -8.70 -2.44
CA ALA A 118 -15.43 -7.95 -1.66
C ALA A 118 -14.05 -7.83 -2.32
N VAL A 119 -13.23 -6.91 -1.80
CA VAL A 119 -11.86 -6.73 -2.24
C VAL A 119 -11.06 -8.02 -2.02
N LYS A 120 -10.46 -8.54 -3.10
CA LYS A 120 -9.57 -9.71 -3.10
C LYS A 120 -8.14 -9.33 -2.72
N SER A 121 -7.64 -8.25 -3.32
CA SER A 121 -6.26 -7.80 -3.11
C SER A 121 -6.06 -6.34 -3.46
N ILE A 122 -5.07 -5.73 -2.84
CA ILE A 122 -4.57 -4.40 -3.14
C ILE A 122 -3.09 -4.53 -3.47
N LYS A 123 -2.72 -4.09 -4.68
CA LYS A 123 -1.35 -4.14 -5.19
C LYS A 123 -0.88 -2.75 -5.60
N THR A 124 0.42 -2.55 -5.60
CA THR A 124 1.02 -1.30 -6.07
C THR A 124 2.28 -1.55 -6.88
N TRP A 125 2.62 -0.60 -7.73
CA TRP A 125 3.91 -0.49 -8.42
C TRP A 125 4.16 0.98 -8.76
N LYS A 126 5.34 1.27 -9.30
CA LYS A 126 5.68 2.60 -9.83
C LYS A 126 5.75 2.53 -11.35
N ARG A 127 5.27 3.58 -12.01
CA ARG A 127 5.42 3.82 -13.45
C ARG A 127 6.32 5.04 -13.60
N LEU A 128 7.53 4.82 -14.12
CA LEU A 128 8.48 5.90 -14.36
C LEU A 128 8.07 6.71 -15.57
N ASP A 129 8.39 7.99 -15.55
CA ASP A 129 8.31 8.90 -16.67
C ASP A 129 9.66 8.86 -17.41
N ASN A 130 9.83 7.79 -18.18
CA ASN A 130 10.92 7.64 -19.14
C ASN A 130 10.36 7.10 -20.46
N GLU A 131 11.21 6.98 -21.48
CA GLU A 131 10.80 6.58 -22.83
C GLU A 131 9.95 5.29 -22.88
N ARG A 132 10.14 4.37 -21.93
CA ARG A 132 9.44 3.07 -21.85
C ARG A 132 8.34 3.03 -20.79
N LEU A 133 8.11 4.17 -20.15
CA LEU A 133 7.30 4.34 -18.96
C LEU A 133 7.65 3.36 -17.83
N THR A 134 8.87 2.83 -17.74
CA THR A 134 9.25 1.59 -17.00
C THR A 134 8.42 1.28 -15.73
N VAL A 135 7.89 0.05 -15.61
CA VAL A 135 7.24 -0.42 -14.36
C VAL A 135 8.29 -0.95 -13.39
N LYS A 136 8.21 -0.57 -12.10
CA LYS A 136 9.12 -1.06 -11.04
C LYS A 136 8.38 -1.33 -9.73
N ASP A 137 9.01 -2.15 -8.89
CA ASP A 137 8.68 -2.34 -7.47
C ASP A 137 7.23 -2.77 -7.19
N HIS A 138 6.81 -3.83 -7.88
CA HIS A 138 5.54 -4.50 -7.62
C HIS A 138 5.47 -5.02 -6.19
N GLN A 139 4.39 -4.67 -5.49
CA GLN A 139 4.14 -5.06 -4.11
C GLN A 139 2.67 -5.43 -3.91
N VAL A 140 2.42 -6.42 -3.07
CA VAL A 140 1.08 -6.72 -2.54
C VAL A 140 0.95 -6.01 -1.20
N LEU A 141 0.10 -4.99 -1.15
CA LEU A 141 -0.15 -4.22 0.08
C LEU A 141 -1.09 -4.98 1.01
N TRP A 142 -2.09 -5.64 0.43
CA TRP A 142 -3.05 -6.45 1.15
C TRP A 142 -3.64 -7.54 0.24
N SER A 143 -4.02 -8.67 0.83
CA SER A 143 -4.77 -9.72 0.16
C SER A 143 -5.67 -10.42 1.17
N LYS A 144 -6.90 -10.74 0.78
CA LYS A 144 -7.80 -11.60 1.56
C LYS A 144 -7.09 -12.93 1.80
N ARG A 145 -6.93 -13.31 3.07
CA ARG A 145 -6.37 -14.64 3.42
C ARG A 145 -7.40 -15.69 3.03
N THR A 146 -7.08 -16.56 2.07
CA THR A 146 -7.77 -17.84 1.95
C THR A 146 -7.39 -18.69 3.15
N ILE A 147 -8.35 -18.98 4.04
CA ILE A 147 -8.15 -20.01 5.05
C ILE A 147 -8.00 -21.32 4.29
N GLY A 148 -6.76 -21.76 4.07
CA GLY A 148 -6.49 -23.07 3.53
C GLY A 148 -7.08 -24.10 4.48
N VAL A 149 -8.10 -24.84 4.03
CA VAL A 149 -8.53 -26.07 4.69
C VAL A 149 -7.29 -26.95 4.80
N ARG A 150 -6.75 -27.08 6.00
CA ARG A 150 -5.65 -28.00 6.30
C ARG A 150 -6.21 -29.40 6.00
N ARG A 151 -5.86 -29.99 4.85
CA ARG A 151 -6.14 -31.41 4.59
C ARG A 151 -5.48 -32.20 5.71
N LYS A 152 -6.28 -32.74 6.64
CA LYS A 152 -5.79 -33.75 7.58
C LYS A 152 -5.25 -34.89 6.73
N LYS A 153 -3.96 -35.20 6.85
CA LYS A 153 -3.43 -36.47 6.34
C LYS A 153 -4.28 -37.58 6.95
N PRO A 154 -4.81 -38.54 6.17
CA PRO A 154 -5.43 -39.72 6.76
C PRO A 154 -4.37 -40.39 7.63
N ALA A 155 -4.74 -40.71 8.88
CA ALA A 155 -3.91 -41.49 9.75
C ALA A 155 -3.70 -42.86 9.09
N SER A 156 -2.48 -43.12 8.66
CA SER A 156 -2.03 -44.48 8.38
C SER A 156 -2.00 -45.22 9.70
N GLY A 157 -2.83 -46.24 9.85
CA GLY A 157 -2.64 -47.25 10.88
C GLY A 157 -3.28 -48.56 10.45
N PRO A 158 -3.14 -49.60 11.27
CA PRO A 158 -1.90 -50.03 11.95
C PRO A 158 -0.92 -50.73 10.98
#